data_AF-A0A6A7L3U9-F1
#
_entry.id   AF-A0A6A7L3U9-F1
#
_cell.length_a   1.000
_cell.length_b   1.000
_cell.length_c   1.000
_cell.angle_alpha   90.00
_cell.angle_beta   90.00
_cell.angle_gamma   90.00
#
_symmetry.space_group_name_H-M   'P 1'
#
loop_
_entity.id
_entity.type
_entity.pdbx_description
1 polymer ?
#
loop_
_entity_poly.entity_id
_entity_poly.type
_entity_poly.pdbx_seq_one_letter_code
_entity_poly.pdbx_strand_id
1 'polypeptide(L)'
;MNTNLLTLVAASRRLRASVVGRAYVLLVALLALPAAGFAQSQAANGSIEGTIVDASGAALPGVTVTVTGVETGATRAVVTNRDGVYRAPLLPLGRYGLVAELAGFKTFESFQKDWQRIDIDDWTA
;
A
#
# COMPACT_ATOMS: atom_id res chain seq x y z
N MET A 1 51.31 47.44 31.58
CA MET A 1 50.83 46.05 31.68
C MET A 1 49.39 46.01 31.18
N ASN A 2 49.12 45.30 30.10
CA ASN A 2 48.22 45.75 29.03
C ASN A 2 46.94 44.92 29.07
N THR A 3 45.87 45.47 29.65
CA THR A 3 44.58 44.79 29.85
C THR A 3 43.81 44.50 28.56
N ASN A 4 44.14 45.18 27.46
CA ASN A 4 43.43 45.08 26.17
C ASN A 4 43.72 43.80 25.37
N LEU A 5 44.85 43.12 25.61
CA LEU A 5 45.22 41.91 24.85
C LEU A 5 44.51 40.66 25.39
N LEU A 6 44.28 40.59 26.70
CA LEU A 6 43.59 39.47 27.35
C LEU A 6 42.09 39.45 27.03
N THR A 7 41.47 40.62 26.85
CA THR A 7 40.04 40.75 26.52
C THR A 7 39.73 40.31 25.07
N LEU A 8 40.61 40.60 24.11
CA LEU A 8 40.46 40.19 22.69
C LEU A 8 40.59 38.67 22.49
N VAL A 9 41.53 38.03 23.18
CA VAL A 9 41.71 36.56 23.12
C VAL A 9 40.53 35.84 23.80
N ALA A 10 40.01 36.38 24.90
CA ALA A 10 38.82 35.84 25.56
C ALA A 10 37.55 36.03 24.70
N ALA A 11 37.40 37.17 24.02
CA ALA A 11 36.27 37.45 23.11
C ALA A 11 36.26 36.50 21.90
N SER A 12 37.40 36.27 21.25
CA SER A 12 37.50 35.35 20.10
C SER A 12 37.23 33.89 20.47
N ARG A 13 37.62 33.44 21.67
CA ARG A 13 37.26 32.11 22.21
C ARG A 13 35.76 31.98 22.48
N ARG A 14 35.12 33.02 23.01
CA ARG A 14 33.66 33.07 23.28
C ARG A 14 32.82 33.11 22.00
N LEU A 15 33.31 33.79 20.95
CA LEU A 15 32.68 33.84 19.62
C LEU A 15 32.77 32.50 18.87
N ARG A 16 33.90 31.80 18.97
CA ARG A 16 34.05 30.45 18.38
C ARG A 16 33.18 29.41 19.10
N ALA A 17 33.09 29.48 20.42
CA ALA A 17 32.23 28.58 21.20
C ALA A 17 30.73 28.78 20.91
N SER A 18 30.27 30.03 20.71
CA SER A 18 28.87 30.32 20.40
C SER A 18 28.46 29.95 18.96
N VAL A 19 29.40 30.02 18.01
CA VAL A 19 29.18 29.55 16.63
C VAL A 19 29.13 28.02 16.57
N VAL A 20 30.00 27.31 17.29
CA VAL A 20 29.99 25.84 17.36
C VAL A 20 28.71 25.32 18.04
N GLY A 21 28.27 25.98 19.11
CA GLY A 21 27.00 25.63 19.77
C GLY A 21 25.79 25.83 18.87
N ARG A 22 25.73 26.94 18.12
CA ARG A 22 24.67 27.19 17.13
C ARG A 22 24.70 26.19 15.98
N ALA A 23 25.88 25.85 15.46
CA ALA A 23 26.03 24.85 14.42
C ALA A 23 25.57 23.46 14.88
N TYR A 24 25.87 23.08 16.13
CA TYR A 24 25.41 21.82 16.71
C TYR A 24 23.89 21.77 16.89
N VAL A 25 23.27 22.86 17.39
CA VAL A 25 21.81 22.95 17.51
C VAL A 25 21.12 22.90 16.14
N LEU A 26 21.68 23.57 15.13
CA LEU A 26 21.15 23.52 13.76
C LEU A 26 21.31 22.13 13.13
N LEU A 27 22.41 21.45 13.38
CA LEU A 27 22.63 20.07 12.91
C LEU A 27 21.62 19.12 13.55
N VAL A 28 21.41 19.20 14.87
CA VAL A 28 20.43 18.38 15.60
C VAL A 28 19.01 18.68 15.13
N ALA A 29 18.67 19.94 14.91
CA ALA A 29 17.37 20.33 14.35
C ALA A 29 17.19 19.79 12.92
N LEU A 30 18.21 19.86 12.08
CA LEU A 30 18.20 19.32 10.72
C LEU A 30 18.03 17.79 10.71
N LEU A 31 18.71 17.10 11.63
CA LEU A 31 18.62 15.65 11.82
C LEU A 31 17.28 15.20 12.43
N ALA A 32 16.53 16.10 13.08
CA ALA A 32 15.22 15.81 13.69
C ALA A 32 14.03 16.02 12.73
N LEU A 33 14.22 16.72 11.61
CA LEU A 33 13.19 16.93 10.57
C LEU A 33 12.64 15.67 9.88
N PRO A 34 13.41 14.57 9.64
CA PRO A 34 12.88 13.42 8.91
C PRO A 34 11.88 12.58 9.70
N ALA A 35 11.69 12.82 11.01
CA ALA A 35 10.72 12.09 11.83
C ALA A 35 9.24 12.37 11.44
N ALA A 36 8.96 13.46 10.73
CA ALA A 36 7.62 13.79 10.25
C ALA A 36 7.27 13.18 8.89
N GLY A 37 8.20 12.46 8.26
CA GLY A 37 8.03 11.86 6.94
C GLY A 37 7.29 10.51 6.95
N PHE A 38 6.06 10.44 7.46
CA PHE A 38 5.17 9.28 7.29
C PHE A 38 4.63 9.14 5.84
N ALA A 39 5.40 9.55 4.83
CA ALA A 39 4.98 9.53 3.42
C ALA A 39 5.18 8.15 2.76
N GLN A 40 5.80 7.19 3.44
CA GLN A 40 5.85 5.80 3.02
C GLN A 40 4.54 5.10 3.41
N SER A 41 3.42 5.54 2.83
CA SER A 41 2.27 4.65 2.70
C SER A 41 2.69 3.52 1.78
N GLN A 42 3.17 2.42 2.35
CA GLN A 42 3.23 1.16 1.63
C GLN A 42 1.77 0.77 1.41
N ALA A 43 1.19 1.24 0.30
CA ALA A 43 -0.01 0.61 -0.22
C ALA A 43 0.39 -0.85 -0.46
N ALA A 44 0.08 -1.73 0.49
CA ALA A 44 0.34 -3.15 0.38
C ALA A 44 -0.56 -3.66 -0.74
N ASN A 45 -0.01 -3.66 -1.95
CA ASN A 45 -0.73 -4.10 -3.13
C ASN A 45 -0.78 -5.62 -3.11
N GLY A 46 -2.00 -6.16 -3.15
CA GLY A 46 -2.27 -7.58 -3.31
C GLY A 46 -2.32 -8.01 -4.77
N SER A 47 -2.50 -9.32 -4.95
CA SER A 47 -2.81 -9.97 -6.22
C SER A 47 -3.99 -10.91 -5.97
N ILE A 48 -5.00 -10.87 -6.83
CA ILE A 48 -6.07 -11.88 -6.83
C ILE A 48 -5.76 -12.88 -7.95
N GLU A 49 -5.68 -14.15 -7.57
CA GLU A 49 -5.33 -15.26 -8.46
C GLU A 49 -6.32 -16.39 -8.27
N GLY A 50 -6.60 -17.09 -9.37
CA GLY A 50 -7.47 -18.25 -9.34
C GLY A 50 -7.46 -19.00 -10.66
N THR A 51 -8.20 -20.10 -10.70
CA THR A 51 -8.35 -20.96 -11.87
C THR A 51 -9.83 -21.07 -12.20
N ILE A 52 -10.17 -20.91 -13.48
CA ILE A 52 -11.54 -21.07 -13.98
C ILE A 52 -11.62 -22.41 -14.72
N VAL A 53 -12.56 -23.24 -14.26
CA VAL A 53 -12.87 -24.57 -14.81
C VAL A 53 -14.36 -24.66 -15.15
N ASP A 54 -14.70 -25.53 -16.09
CA ASP A 54 -16.09 -25.85 -16.41
C ASP A 54 -16.70 -26.90 -15.46
N ALA A 55 -17.95 -27.28 -15.70
CA ALA A 55 -18.66 -28.28 -14.89
C ALA A 55 -18.08 -29.71 -14.99
N SER A 56 -17.28 -29.99 -16.01
CA SER A 56 -16.53 -31.25 -16.17
C SER A 56 -15.16 -31.23 -15.49
N GLY A 57 -14.73 -30.06 -14.99
CA GLY A 57 -13.41 -29.83 -14.40
C GLY A 57 -12.33 -29.46 -15.43
N ALA A 58 -12.70 -29.18 -16.68
CA ALA A 58 -11.74 -28.76 -17.71
C ALA A 58 -11.41 -27.27 -17.56
N ALA A 59 -10.14 -26.91 -17.72
CA ALA A 59 -9.67 -25.52 -17.66
C ALA A 59 -10.26 -24.68 -18.81
N LEU A 60 -10.70 -23.46 -18.49
CA LEU A 60 -11.30 -22.54 -19.48
C LEU A 60 -10.34 -21.39 -19.82
N PRO A 61 -9.66 -21.45 -20.97
CA PRO A 61 -8.87 -20.33 -21.47
C PRO A 61 -9.73 -19.25 -22.13
N GLY A 62 -9.24 -18.00 -22.11
CA GLY A 62 -9.89 -16.89 -22.81
C GLY A 62 -11.07 -16.25 -22.05
N VAL A 63 -11.31 -16.65 -20.80
CA VAL A 63 -12.32 -16.04 -19.93
C VAL A 63 -11.82 -14.66 -19.51
N THR A 64 -12.64 -13.64 -19.72
CA THR A 64 -12.36 -12.27 -19.26
C THR A 64 -12.82 -12.15 -17.83
N VAL A 65 -11.88 -11.89 -16.92
CA VAL A 65 -12.11 -11.70 -15.49
C VAL A 65 -11.92 -10.24 -15.15
N THR A 66 -13.00 -9.59 -14.74
CA THR A 66 -13.05 -8.20 -14.29
C THR A 66 -13.11 -8.16 -12.78
N VAL A 67 -12.07 -7.60 -12.16
CA VAL A 67 -11.98 -7.35 -10.72
C VAL A 67 -12.32 -5.90 -10.46
N THR A 68 -13.32 -5.63 -9.63
CA THR A 68 -13.80 -4.27 -9.34
C THR A 68 -13.68 -3.99 -7.85
N GLY A 69 -12.95 -2.95 -7.48
CA GLY A 69 -12.85 -2.48 -6.10
C GLY A 69 -14.18 -1.89 -5.63
N VAL A 70 -14.74 -2.43 -4.54
CA VAL A 70 -16.06 -2.01 -4.02
C VAL A 70 -16.03 -0.57 -3.51
N GLU A 71 -14.95 -0.18 -2.84
CA GLU A 71 -14.79 1.16 -2.26
C GLU A 71 -14.35 2.21 -3.28
N THR A 72 -13.50 1.80 -4.24
CA THR A 72 -12.82 2.72 -5.15
C THR A 72 -13.44 2.76 -6.54
N GLY A 73 -14.27 1.78 -6.89
CA GLY A 73 -14.75 1.56 -8.25
C GLY A 73 -13.65 1.20 -9.25
N ALA A 74 -12.41 1.01 -8.82
CA ALA A 74 -11.29 0.73 -9.70
C ALA A 74 -11.44 -0.68 -10.30
N THR A 75 -11.39 -0.78 -11.62
CA THR A 75 -11.54 -2.06 -12.33
C THR A 75 -10.21 -2.56 -12.89
N ARG A 76 -10.05 -3.88 -12.93
CA ARG A 76 -8.91 -4.57 -13.52
C ARG A 76 -9.43 -5.77 -14.31
N ALA A 77 -9.31 -5.71 -15.63
CA ALA A 77 -9.66 -6.82 -16.51
C ALA A 77 -8.41 -7.64 -16.85
N VAL A 78 -8.50 -8.96 -16.73
CA VAL A 78 -7.46 -9.92 -17.10
C VAL A 78 -8.09 -11.10 -17.81
N VAL A 79 -7.33 -11.80 -18.66
CA VAL A 79 -7.83 -12.96 -19.41
C VAL A 79 -7.16 -14.23 -18.88
N THR A 80 -7.93 -15.31 -18.74
CA THR A 80 -7.37 -16.61 -18.32
C THR A 80 -6.42 -17.18 -19.37
N ASN A 81 -5.34 -17.80 -18.91
CA ASN A 81 -4.37 -18.47 -19.77
C ASN A 81 -4.86 -19.87 -20.21
N ARG A 82 -3.99 -20.64 -20.88
CA ARG A 82 -4.28 -22.01 -21.38
C ARG A 82 -4.68 -23.00 -20.28
N ASP A 83 -4.18 -22.78 -19.06
CA ASP A 83 -4.48 -23.60 -17.89
C ASP A 83 -5.69 -23.09 -17.10
N GLY A 84 -6.43 -22.11 -17.65
CA GLY A 84 -7.58 -21.48 -16.99
C GLY A 84 -7.21 -20.54 -15.85
N VAL A 85 -5.92 -20.26 -15.66
CA VAL A 85 -5.40 -19.43 -14.55
C VAL A 85 -5.51 -17.95 -14.92
N TYR A 86 -5.99 -17.13 -13.98
CA TYR A 86 -5.95 -15.68 -14.06
C TYR A 86 -5.16 -15.09 -12.88
N ARG A 87 -4.56 -13.92 -13.11
CA ARG A 87 -3.83 -13.14 -12.11
C ARG A 87 -4.11 -11.66 -12.32
N ALA A 88 -4.69 -11.01 -11.32
CA ALA A 88 -4.93 -9.58 -11.26
C ALA A 88 -4.02 -8.95 -10.20
N PRO A 89 -2.81 -8.50 -10.59
CA PRO A 89 -1.84 -7.95 -9.65
C PRO A 89 -2.04 -6.44 -9.44
N LEU A 90 -1.35 -5.89 -8.44
CA LEU A 90 -1.36 -4.46 -8.11
C LEU A 90 -2.76 -3.96 -7.70
N LEU A 91 -3.44 -4.75 -6.86
CA LEU A 91 -4.73 -4.37 -6.28
C LEU A 91 -4.50 -3.74 -4.91
N PRO A 92 -4.89 -2.47 -4.68
CA PRO A 92 -4.85 -1.87 -3.35
C PRO A 92 -5.59 -2.71 -2.31
N LEU A 93 -5.27 -2.54 -1.03
CA LEU A 93 -6.01 -3.14 0.08
C LEU A 93 -7.50 -2.76 -0.02
N GLY A 94 -8.40 -3.74 -0.01
CA GLY A 94 -9.84 -3.47 -0.08
C GLY A 94 -10.69 -4.69 -0.43
N ARG A 95 -11.99 -4.45 -0.52
CA ARG A 95 -12.99 -5.43 -0.97
C ARG A 95 -13.11 -5.39 -2.49
N TYR A 96 -13.26 -6.55 -3.11
CA TYR A 96 -13.36 -6.67 -4.56
C TYR A 96 -14.54 -7.54 -4.98
N GLY A 97 -15.26 -7.09 -5.99
CA GLY A 97 -16.14 -7.94 -6.79
C GLY A 97 -15.39 -8.55 -7.96
N LEU A 98 -15.78 -9.76 -8.36
CA LEU A 98 -15.23 -10.50 -9.48
C LEU A 98 -16.35 -10.83 -10.45
N VAL A 99 -16.15 -10.51 -11.73
CA VAL A 99 -17.04 -10.87 -12.83
C VAL A 99 -16.22 -11.65 -13.85
N ALA A 100 -16.65 -12.86 -14.20
CA ALA A 100 -16.00 -13.68 -15.20
C ALA A 100 -16.96 -13.94 -16.37
N GLU A 101 -16.50 -13.61 -17.58
CA GLU A 101 -17.28 -13.63 -18.81
C GLU A 101 -16.54 -14.38 -19.91
N LEU A 102 -17.25 -15.29 -20.58
CA LEU A 102 -16.78 -15.98 -21.77
C LEU A 102 -17.95 -16.15 -22.73
N ALA A 103 -17.74 -15.84 -24.00
CA ALA A 103 -18.79 -15.95 -25.02
C ALA A 103 -19.33 -17.38 -25.09
N GLY A 104 -20.66 -17.53 -25.02
CA GLY A 104 -21.32 -18.84 -25.00
C GLY A 104 -21.39 -19.52 -23.63
N PHE A 105 -20.83 -18.91 -22.58
CA PHE A 105 -20.96 -19.35 -21.19
C PHE A 105 -21.85 -18.40 -20.39
N LYS A 106 -22.36 -18.88 -19.25
CA LYS A 106 -23.05 -18.02 -18.29
C LYS A 106 -22.03 -17.09 -17.62
N THR A 107 -22.35 -15.81 -17.53
CA THR A 107 -21.59 -14.84 -16.73
C THR A 107 -21.60 -15.28 -15.27
N PHE A 108 -20.41 -15.34 -14.68
CA PHE A 108 -20.25 -15.59 -13.25
C PHE A 108 -19.96 -14.26 -12.56
N GLU A 109 -20.74 -13.94 -11.53
CA GLU A 109 -20.52 -12.76 -10.70
C GLU A 109 -20.41 -13.19 -9.25
N SER A 110 -19.29 -12.83 -8.62
CA SER A 110 -19.07 -13.02 -7.19
C SER A 110 -18.68 -11.70 -6.57
N PHE A 111 -19.60 -11.13 -5.81
CA PHE A 111 -19.29 -10.06 -4.89
C PHE A 111 -18.82 -10.72 -3.59
N GLN A 112 -17.73 -10.24 -3.01
CA GLN A 112 -17.20 -10.72 -1.74
C GLN A 112 -18.20 -10.35 -0.60
N LYS A 113 -19.34 -11.04 -0.56
CA LYS A 113 -20.46 -10.80 0.34
C LYS A 113 -20.13 -11.44 1.69
N ASP A 114 -19.73 -10.58 2.62
CA ASP A 114 -19.74 -10.75 4.07
C ASP A 114 -19.05 -11.99 4.66
N TRP A 115 -17.70 -11.95 4.72
CA TRP A 115 -16.92 -12.86 5.58
C TRP A 115 -16.76 -12.35 7.04
N GLN A 116 -17.54 -11.37 7.48
CA GLN A 116 -17.40 -10.78 8.82
C GLN A 116 -18.54 -11.11 9.80
N ARG A 117 -19.64 -11.72 9.34
CA ARG A 117 -20.77 -12.03 10.23
C ARG A 117 -21.46 -13.30 9.76
N ILE A 118 -20.94 -14.43 10.24
CA ILE A 118 -21.75 -15.64 10.40
C ILE A 118 -22.39 -15.46 11.78
N ASP A 119 -23.59 -14.89 11.83
CA ASP A 119 -24.39 -14.93 13.05
C ASP A 119 -24.78 -16.39 13.29
N ILE A 120 -24.37 -16.93 14.43
CA ILE A 120 -24.70 -18.31 14.81
C ILE A 120 -26.20 -18.49 15.11
N ASP A 121 -26.94 -17.38 15.18
CA ASP A 121 -28.37 -17.31 15.48
C ASP A 121 -29.26 -17.60 14.24
N ASP A 122 -28.70 -17.57 13.02
CA ASP A 122 -29.40 -17.98 11.79
C ASP A 122 -29.57 -19.51 11.66
N TRP A 123 -29.08 -20.27 12.66
CA TRP A 123 -29.14 -21.73 12.72
C TRP A 123 -29.92 -22.28 13.93
N THR A 124 -30.93 -21.55 14.39
CA THR A 124 -32.00 -22.12 15.21
C THR A 124 -33.36 -21.71 14.64
N ALA A 125 -34.24 -22.70 14.52
CA ALA A 125 -35.47 -22.72 13.72
C ALA A 125 -36.47 -21.58 13.96
#